data_AF-A0A1V4VYR1-F1
#
_entry.id   AF-A0A1V4VYR1-F1
#
_cell.length_a   1.000
_cell.length_b   1.000
_cell.length_c   1.000
_cell.angle_alpha   90.00
_cell.angle_beta   90.00
_cell.angle_gamma   90.00
#
_symmetry.space_group_name_H-M   'P 1'
#
loop_
_entity.id
_entity.type
_entity.pdbx_description
1 polymer ?
#
loop_
_entity_poly.entity_id
_entity_poly.type
_entity_poly.pdbx_seq_one_letter_code
_entity_poly.pdbx_strand_id
1 'polypeptide(L)'
;MEEIEGGDDEKVIRNPFDRAGVQLCKLVHTVPEGENWLYELKYDGYRIMAFVEGNSVRLITRNNNDYTDRFGAVASTLLDMAAGRAMVLVVR
;
A
#
# COMPACT_ATOMS: atom_id res chain seq x y z
N MET A 1 26.85 21.81 -33.71
CA MET A 1 25.55 22.24 -33.14
C MET A 1 24.68 21.00 -33.17
N GLU A 2 24.79 20.17 -32.15
CA GLU A 2 23.86 19.08 -31.88
C GLU A 2 23.97 18.82 -30.37
N GLU A 3 23.30 19.72 -29.68
CA GLU A 3 22.95 19.64 -28.28
C GLU A 3 21.81 18.62 -28.22
N ILE A 4 22.12 17.39 -27.79
CA ILE A 4 21.09 16.40 -27.48
C ILE A 4 20.77 16.59 -26.01
N GLU A 5 19.65 17.28 -25.79
CA GLU A 5 19.05 17.60 -24.49
C GLU A 5 19.02 16.35 -23.59
N GLY A 6 19.43 16.54 -22.34
CA GLY A 6 19.30 15.54 -21.31
C GLY A 6 17.83 15.19 -21.11
N GLY A 7 17.48 13.94 -21.41
CA GLY A 7 16.30 13.33 -20.85
C GLY A 7 16.53 13.20 -19.36
N ASP A 8 15.92 14.09 -18.58
CA ASP A 8 15.83 13.95 -17.14
C ASP A 8 15.02 12.66 -16.91
N ASP A 9 15.73 11.53 -16.71
CA ASP A 9 15.11 10.28 -16.28
C ASP A 9 14.26 10.63 -15.05
N GLU A 10 12.94 10.64 -15.21
CA GLU A 10 12.01 10.92 -14.11
C GLU A 10 12.47 10.10 -12.92
N LYS A 11 12.99 10.77 -11.87
CA LYS A 11 13.51 10.10 -10.69
C LYS A 11 12.36 9.36 -10.03
N VAL A 12 12.17 8.09 -10.40
CA VAL A 12 11.16 7.22 -9.82
C VAL A 12 11.52 7.07 -8.36
N ILE A 13 10.76 7.76 -7.51
CA ILE A 13 10.88 7.63 -6.06
C ILE A 13 10.54 6.18 -5.74
N ARG A 14 11.52 5.45 -5.23
CA ARG A 14 11.34 4.04 -4.90
C ARG A 14 10.80 3.86 -3.49
N ASN A 15 9.99 2.83 -3.30
CA ASN A 15 9.61 2.39 -1.97
C ASN A 15 10.86 1.83 -1.27
N PRO A 16 11.19 2.31 -0.05
CA PRO A 16 12.30 1.74 0.72
C PRO A 16 11.96 0.36 1.30
N PHE A 17 10.71 -0.10 1.13
CA PHE A 17 10.23 -1.39 1.62
C PHE A 17 9.74 -2.24 0.44
N ASP A 18 10.36 -3.39 0.25
CA ASP A 18 9.91 -4.44 -0.65
C ASP A 18 8.88 -5.37 0.01
N ARG A 19 8.96 -5.48 1.34
CA ARG A 19 8.09 -6.23 2.23
C ARG A 19 7.81 -5.44 3.50
N ALA A 20 6.59 -5.58 4.02
CA ALA A 20 6.20 -5.08 5.33
C ALA A 20 5.22 -6.07 5.98
N GLY A 21 5.36 -6.29 7.28
CA GLY A 21 4.45 -7.13 8.05
C GLY A 21 3.17 -6.37 8.41
N VAL A 22 2.06 -7.09 8.58
CA VAL A 22 0.83 -6.49 9.11
C VAL A 22 0.91 -6.38 10.63
N GLN A 23 0.39 -5.28 11.17
CA GLN A 23 0.15 -5.17 12.61
C GLN A 23 -1.02 -6.07 13.02
N LEU A 24 -0.85 -6.80 14.12
CA LEU A 24 -1.86 -7.70 14.67
C LEU A 24 -2.53 -7.06 15.89
N CYS A 25 -3.83 -7.29 16.02
CA CYS A 25 -4.60 -6.83 17.17
C CYS A 25 -4.40 -7.79 18.35
N LYS A 26 -4.25 -7.26 19.56
CA LYS A 26 -4.32 -8.05 20.78
C LYS A 26 -5.78 -8.32 21.12
N LEU A 27 -6.13 -9.60 21.30
CA LEU A 27 -7.48 -9.97 21.74
C LEU A 27 -7.68 -9.54 23.19
N VAL A 28 -8.78 -8.83 23.44
CA VAL A 28 -9.20 -8.36 24.76
C VAL A 28 -10.72 -8.57 24.91
N HIS A 29 -11.20 -8.71 26.14
CA HIS A 29 -12.62 -8.94 26.43
C HIS A 29 -13.41 -7.65 26.65
N THR A 30 -12.73 -6.56 26.97
CA THR A 30 -13.33 -5.25 27.26
C THR A 30 -12.75 -4.22 26.31
N VAL A 31 -13.60 -3.31 25.82
CA VAL A 31 -13.17 -2.18 25.00
C VAL A 31 -12.23 -1.31 25.83
N PRO A 32 -11.02 -0.99 25.34
CA PRO A 32 -10.12 -0.08 26.04
C PRO A 32 -10.77 1.29 26.26
N GLU A 33 -10.45 1.97 27.37
CA GLU A 33 -11.00 3.29 27.69
C GLU A 33 -9.90 4.38 27.66
N GLY A 34 -10.32 5.64 27.50
CA GLY A 34 -9.45 6.81 27.52
C GLY A 34 -9.35 7.55 26.18
N GLU A 35 -8.89 8.81 26.23
CA GLU A 35 -8.84 9.72 25.08
C GLU A 35 -7.77 9.35 24.04
N ASN A 36 -6.84 8.47 24.40
CA ASN A 36 -5.73 8.05 23.53
C ASN A 36 -6.10 6.86 22.62
N TRP A 37 -7.37 6.47 22.57
CA TRP A 37 -7.83 5.37 21.72
C TRP A 37 -8.60 5.88 20.51
N LEU A 38 -8.21 5.38 19.33
CA LEU A 38 -8.97 5.50 18.09
C LEU A 38 -9.68 4.18 17.81
N TYR A 39 -10.94 4.25 17.40
CA TYR A 39 -11.76 3.09 17.06
C TYR A 39 -12.05 3.07 15.56
N GLU A 40 -11.84 1.92 14.95
CA GLU A 40 -12.11 1.69 13.53
C GLU A 40 -13.08 0.50 13.40
N LEU A 41 -13.95 0.54 12.39
CA LEU A 41 -14.85 -0.58 12.10
C LEU A 41 -14.02 -1.81 11.70
N LYS A 42 -14.36 -2.98 12.26
CA LYS A 42 -13.77 -4.25 11.85
C LYS A 42 -14.38 -4.71 10.53
N TYR A 43 -13.62 -4.61 9.45
CA TYR A 43 -13.93 -5.26 8.18
C TYR A 43 -13.55 -6.74 8.24
N ASP A 44 -14.39 -7.60 7.68
CA ASP A 44 -14.10 -9.02 7.50
C ASP A 44 -13.75 -9.28 6.04
N GLY A 45 -12.50 -9.66 5.79
CA GLY A 45 -11.94 -9.68 4.45
C GLY A 45 -10.45 -9.98 4.46
N TYR A 46 -9.82 -9.74 3.31
CA TYR A 46 -8.38 -9.94 3.15
C TYR A 46 -7.63 -8.71 3.62
N ARG A 47 -6.72 -8.89 4.58
CA ARG A 47 -5.74 -7.86 4.90
C ARG A 47 -4.61 -7.89 3.87
N ILE A 48 -4.50 -6.82 3.11
CA ILE A 48 -3.56 -6.66 2.00
C ILE A 48 -2.59 -5.53 2.32
N MET A 49 -1.30 -5.75 2.05
CA MET A 49 -0.29 -4.70 1.93
C MET A 49 -0.22 -4.28 0.46
N ALA A 50 -0.53 -3.03 0.16
CA ALA A 50 -0.36 -2.48 -1.17
C ALA A 50 0.96 -1.72 -1.25
N PHE A 51 1.77 -2.08 -2.24
CA PHE A 51 3.01 -1.38 -2.60
C PHE A 51 2.78 -0.69 -3.94
N VAL A 52 2.74 0.63 -3.92
CA VAL A 52 2.58 1.47 -5.11
C VAL A 52 3.92 2.12 -5.41
N GLU A 53 4.49 1.89 -6.58
CA GLU A 53 5.78 2.44 -6.99
C GLU A 53 5.81 2.63 -8.50
N GLY A 54 6.22 3.83 -8.93
CA GLY A 54 6.13 4.23 -10.34
C GLY A 54 4.70 4.05 -10.85
N ASN A 55 4.55 3.36 -11.99
CA ASN A 55 3.25 3.03 -12.58
C ASN A 55 2.83 1.57 -12.29
N SER A 56 3.18 1.04 -11.11
CA SER A 56 2.88 -0.35 -10.73
C SER A 56 2.34 -0.47 -9.31
N VAL A 57 1.50 -1.49 -9.08
CA VAL A 57 0.97 -1.86 -7.76
C VAL A 57 1.17 -3.35 -7.54
N ARG A 58 1.59 -3.71 -6.32
CA ARG A 58 1.56 -5.08 -5.82
C ARG A 58 0.66 -5.18 -4.61
N LEU A 59 -0.28 -6.12 -4.63
CA LEU A 59 -1.23 -6.38 -3.56
C LEU A 59 -0.89 -7.68 -2.84
N ILE A 60 -0.16 -7.59 -1.73
CA ILE A 60 0.39 -8.74 -1.02
C ILE A 60 -0.48 -9.07 0.20
N THR A 61 -1.01 -10.28 0.25
CA THR A 61 -1.79 -10.76 1.42
C THR A 61 -0.91 -10.89 2.67
N ARG A 62 -1.54 -10.98 3.85
CA ARG A 62 -0.86 -11.31 5.12
C ARG A 62 0.09 -12.51 5.03
N ASN A 63 -0.24 -13.51 4.22
CA ASN A 63 0.54 -14.73 4.05
C ASN A 63 1.51 -14.67 2.85
N ASN A 64 1.81 -13.45 2.36
CA ASN A 64 2.76 -13.19 1.28
C ASN A 64 2.37 -13.73 -0.11
N ASN A 65 1.08 -13.97 -0.36
CA ASN A 65 0.57 -14.24 -1.71
C ASN A 65 0.28 -12.94 -2.46
N ASP A 66 0.63 -12.89 -3.74
CA ASP A 66 0.31 -11.77 -4.65
C ASP A 66 -1.11 -11.94 -5.21
N TYR A 67 -2.00 -11.02 -4.84
CA TYR A 67 -3.41 -10.97 -5.24
C TYR A 67 -3.70 -9.77 -6.16
N THR A 68 -2.68 -9.21 -6.81
CA THR A 68 -2.83 -8.05 -7.71
C THR A 68 -3.82 -8.34 -8.83
N ASP A 69 -3.70 -9.48 -9.51
CA ASP A 69 -4.63 -9.87 -10.58
C ASP A 69 -6.05 -10.10 -10.09
N ARG A 70 -6.19 -10.66 -8.88
CA ARG A 70 -7.49 -10.92 -8.25
C ARG A 70 -8.23 -9.61 -7.94
N PHE A 71 -7.49 -8.57 -7.55
CA PHE A 71 -8.03 -7.27 -7.17
C PHE A 71 -7.58 -6.16 -8.13
N GLY A 72 -7.58 -6.43 -9.44
CA GLY A 72 -7.08 -5.49 -10.45
C GLY A 72 -7.76 -4.11 -10.41
N ALA A 73 -9.06 -4.04 -10.10
CA ALA A 73 -9.77 -2.77 -9.95
C ALA A 73 -9.23 -1.94 -8.76
N VAL A 74 -8.86 -2.59 -7.65
CA VAL A 74 -8.24 -1.92 -6.50
C VAL A 74 -6.85 -1.43 -6.87
N ALA A 75 -6.07 -2.26 -7.58
CA ALA A 75 -4.74 -1.88 -8.05
C ALA A 75 -4.80 -0.63 -8.96
N SER A 76 -5.74 -0.59 -9.91
CA SER A 76 -5.94 0.58 -10.79
C SER A 76 -6.29 1.84 -9.99
N THR A 77 -7.27 1.76 -9.09
CA THR A 77 -7.67 2.91 -8.26
C THR A 77 -6.51 3.42 -7.40
N LEU A 78 -5.67 2.53 -6.88
CA LEU A 78 -4.51 2.92 -6.09
C LEU A 78 -3.45 3.65 -6.92
N LEU A 79 -3.24 3.27 -8.18
CA LEU A 79 -2.36 4.02 -9.09
C LEU A 79 -2.86 5.45 -9.28
N ASP A 80 -4.15 5.59 -9.59
CA ASP A 80 -4.79 6.89 -9.81
C ASP A 80 -4.69 7.77 -8.56
N MET A 81 -4.95 7.20 -7.37
CA MET A 81 -4.86 7.92 -6.09
C MET A 81 -3.42 8.29 -5.69
N ALA A 82 -2.45 7.44 -6.01
CA ALA A 82 -1.05 7.69 -5.70
C ALA A 82 -0.50 8.88 -6.52
N ALA A 83 -1.01 9.08 -7.74
CA ALA A 83 -0.61 10.16 -8.64
C ALA A 83 0.92 10.22 -8.83
N GLY A 84 1.53 9.06 -9.10
CA GLY A 84 2.98 8.90 -9.31
C GLY A 84 3.82 8.84 -8.03
N ARG A 85 3.23 8.99 -6.83
CA ARG A 85 3.96 8.88 -5.56
C ARG A 85 4.14 7.42 -5.15
N ALA A 86 5.31 7.11 -4.58
CA ALA A 86 5.51 5.83 -3.93
C ALA A 86 4.77 5.76 -2.59
N MET A 87 4.04 4.66 -2.36
CA MET A 87 3.26 4.44 -1.15
C MET A 87 3.29 2.97 -0.72
N VAL A 88 3.32 2.75 0.59
CA VAL A 88 3.04 1.44 1.19
C VAL A 88 1.89 1.61 2.18
N LEU A 89 0.78 0.90 1.96
CA LEU A 89 -0.42 1.04 2.80
C LEU A 89 -1.10 -0.31 3.07
N VAL A 90 -1.92 -0.34 4.13
CA VAL A 90 -2.75 -1.50 4.48
C VAL A 90 -4.15 -1.28 3.90
N VAL A 91 -4.63 -2.24 3.12
CA VAL A 91 -6.00 -2.32 2.60
C VAL A 91 -6.75 -3.38 3.40
N ARG A 92 -7.98 -3.07 3.84
CA ARG A 92 -8.85 -3.94 4.66
C ARG A 92 -10.20 -4.13 4.00
#